data_AF-A0A8T5F928-F1
#
_entry.id   AF-A0A8T5F928-F1
#
_cell.length_a   1.000
_cell.length_b   1.000
_cell.length_c   1.000
_cell.angle_alpha   90.00
_cell.angle_beta   90.00
_cell.angle_gamma   90.00
#
_symmetry.space_group_name_H-M   'P 1'
#
loop_
_entity.id
_entity.type
_entity.pdbx_description
1 polymer ?
#
loop_
_entity_poly.entity_id
_entity_poly.type
_entity_poly.pdbx_seq_one_letter_code
_entity_poly.pdbx_strand_id
1 'polypeptide(L)'
;SFDTLLGLDLVNQLQKDIGFVLYRESKKKSNDTKKETAKNDTMTPEKLKHEMLKKELIEFAELRKNYEDYRKIHNRTLHLENYESLLRFATNEIREKEFTGDELQSLLFVQEILEDKNQTLESEHKEKNESITSTHNDFLLATERFEKIGGNYYEKNKEMEKNEESMTGKISTTEREIQNLCSTELPFCLIPEQLSEIKEQIESDKKTISLNYEKEIFEKNNKKISSLLNSKSFLPEVSKSIKQSIDTELIKFLKDDLNQNSTIELFFNFSSVNMENVLEMIKNCKGRTIEQIQNLTKSYGIQKRALEKFAVVGKIKPEIDEIKSIMSERDQLRDKERDLKEQLDKIESDLSQGKTRLKMLNSKIRISLDCKTSLEKLSSSDLMANSVMNVLEDYSQSLRTKKISLLENNVLKGLDILLHKKDFITKVVIDKDTFSVKLYNANDDEITKDMLSKGELQIYATALVWGLAKTSGRPLPFMIDTPLARLDVDHRLSLVEYFFPETSQQTIILSTDSEIDSRYYEKLKPKISKSYTINFDSSKGKTRIQKGYFFDNEEMTVEV
;
A
#
# COMPACT_ATOMS: atom_id res chain seq x y z
N SER A 1 -32.48 16.01 25.68
CA SER A 1 -32.95 17.26 25.05
C SER A 1 -32.46 17.30 23.61
N PHE A 2 -32.90 18.28 22.81
CA PHE A 2 -32.38 18.50 21.46
C PHE A 2 -30.85 18.67 21.45
N ASP A 3 -30.32 19.36 22.47
CA ASP A 3 -28.87 19.50 22.69
C ASP A 3 -28.15 18.16 22.86
N THR A 4 -28.77 17.19 23.55
CA THR A 4 -28.21 15.84 23.74
C THR A 4 -28.12 15.07 22.42
N LEU A 5 -29.07 15.30 21.51
CA LEU A 5 -29.07 14.69 20.19
C LEU A 5 -28.05 15.33 19.25
N LEU A 6 -27.71 16.61 19.47
CA LEU A 6 -26.66 17.31 18.73
C LEU A 6 -25.25 17.09 19.30
N GLY A 7 -25.11 16.39 20.43
CA GLY A 7 -23.83 16.15 21.09
C GLY A 7 -23.30 17.32 21.92
N LEU A 8 -24.17 18.28 22.29
CA LEU A 8 -23.85 19.46 23.10
C LEU A 8 -23.92 19.19 24.62
N ASP A 9 -24.41 18.02 25.00
CA ASP A 9 -24.56 17.52 26.36
C ASP A 9 -23.24 17.50 27.14
N LEU A 10 -22.13 17.15 26.51
CA LEU A 10 -20.82 17.15 27.17
C LEU A 10 -20.36 18.57 27.54
N VAL A 11 -20.60 19.54 26.66
CA VAL A 11 -20.25 20.96 26.87
C VAL A 11 -21.12 21.58 27.96
N ASN A 12 -22.43 21.31 27.91
CA ASN A 12 -23.38 21.79 28.93
C ASN A 12 -23.14 21.15 30.30
N GLN A 13 -22.70 19.88 30.35
CA GLN A 13 -22.33 19.20 31.59
C GLN A 13 -21.06 19.82 32.19
N LEU A 14 -20.04 20.07 31.36
CA LEU A 14 -18.82 20.77 31.79
C LEU A 14 -19.13 22.19 32.31
N GLN A 15 -19.97 22.96 31.62
CA GLN A 15 -20.42 24.28 32.09
C GLN A 15 -21.15 24.19 33.45
N LYS A 16 -22.05 23.21 33.63
CA LYS A 16 -22.74 23.01 34.92
C LYS A 16 -21.78 22.61 36.03
N ASP A 17 -20.86 21.68 35.77
CA ASP A 17 -19.92 21.19 36.76
C ASP A 17 -18.97 22.30 37.21
N ILE A 18 -18.47 23.13 36.28
CA ILE A 18 -17.69 24.32 36.59
C ILE A 18 -18.52 25.33 37.39
N GLY A 19 -19.78 25.56 37.00
CA GLY A 19 -20.70 26.45 37.74
C GLY A 19 -20.97 25.99 39.18
N PHE A 20 -21.14 24.69 39.41
CA PHE A 20 -21.32 24.12 40.76
C PHE A 20 -20.06 24.22 41.61
N VAL A 21 -18.88 24.09 41.00
CA VAL A 21 -17.59 24.29 41.67
C VAL A 21 -17.44 25.75 42.12
N LEU A 22 -17.73 26.71 41.24
CA LEU A 22 -17.70 28.14 41.57
C LEU A 22 -18.69 28.51 42.69
N TYR A 23 -19.90 27.95 42.65
CA TYR A 23 -20.90 28.17 43.68
C TYR A 23 -20.49 27.57 45.04
N ARG A 24 -19.83 26.41 45.05
CA ARG A 24 -19.29 25.82 46.30
C ARG A 24 -18.15 26.66 46.87
N GLU A 25 -17.32 27.26 46.03
CA GLU A 25 -16.19 28.08 46.47
C GLU A 25 -16.61 29.48 46.95
N SER A 26 -17.62 30.10 46.31
CA SER A 26 -18.18 31.36 46.79
C SER A 26 -18.84 31.23 48.18
N LYS A 27 -19.50 30.09 48.45
CA LYS A 27 -20.03 29.76 49.78
C LYS A 27 -18.97 29.50 50.84
N LYS A 28 -17.79 29.00 50.45
CA LYS A 28 -16.64 28.87 51.37
C LYS A 28 -16.05 30.24 51.70
N LYS A 29 -15.87 31.11 50.70
CA LYS A 29 -15.36 32.48 50.90
C LYS A 29 -16.28 33.35 51.79
N SER A 30 -17.61 33.19 51.73
CA SER A 30 -18.51 33.96 52.61
C SER A 30 -18.40 33.59 54.09
N ASN A 31 -17.92 32.39 54.41
CA ASN A 31 -17.66 31.97 55.79
C ASN A 31 -16.28 32.43 56.31
N ASP A 32 -15.32 32.64 55.40
CA ASP A 32 -13.92 32.97 55.75
C ASP A 32 -13.59 34.47 55.74
N THR A 33 -14.52 35.36 55.36
CA THR A 33 -14.32 36.85 55.37
C THR A 33 -14.30 37.49 56.78
N LYS A 34 -13.83 36.79 57.82
CA LYS A 34 -13.41 37.39 59.09
C LYS A 34 -11.95 37.01 59.36
N LYS A 35 -11.05 37.98 59.19
CA LYS A 35 -9.56 37.93 59.27
C LYS A 35 -8.96 37.61 57.89
N GLU A 36 -8.03 38.37 57.33
CA GLU A 36 -7.02 39.24 57.91
C GLU A 36 -6.48 40.18 56.82
N THR A 37 -5.96 41.33 57.25
CA THR A 37 -5.40 42.42 56.42
C THR A 37 -3.87 42.39 56.38
N ALA A 38 -3.31 42.92 55.26
CA ALA A 38 -1.98 43.54 55.11
C ALA A 38 -0.75 42.58 55.03
N LYS A 39 0.34 42.82 54.29
CA LYS A 39 0.87 43.95 53.49
C LYS A 39 2.16 43.48 52.74
N ASN A 40 2.45 44.04 51.56
CA ASN A 40 3.72 44.66 51.13
C ASN A 40 4.15 44.42 49.66
N ASP A 41 4.43 45.53 49.00
CA ASP A 41 4.99 45.71 47.66
C ASP A 41 6.47 45.30 47.55
N THR A 42 6.77 44.47 46.56
CA THR A 42 7.93 44.61 45.64
C THR A 42 7.48 44.04 44.29
N MET A 43 7.91 44.65 43.19
CA MET A 43 7.48 44.32 41.83
C MET A 43 7.71 42.82 41.54
N THR A 44 6.62 42.04 41.53
CA THR A 44 6.65 40.58 41.54
C THR A 44 7.02 40.00 40.18
N PRO A 45 7.64 38.79 40.15
CA PRO A 45 7.87 37.99 38.93
C PRO A 45 6.62 37.83 38.05
N GLU A 46 5.43 37.97 38.65
CA GLU A 46 4.13 37.97 38.01
C GLU A 46 3.95 39.12 37.00
N LYS A 47 4.46 40.33 37.26
CA LYS A 47 4.37 41.44 36.29
C LYS A 47 5.24 41.22 35.04
N LEU A 48 6.43 40.64 35.22
CA LEU A 48 7.34 40.29 34.11
C LEU A 48 6.75 39.15 33.26
N LYS A 49 6.18 38.14 33.93
CA LYS A 49 5.46 37.03 33.28
C LYS A 49 4.22 37.53 32.53
N HIS A 50 3.50 38.50 33.09
CA HIS A 50 2.31 39.08 32.47
C HIS A 50 2.63 39.94 31.24
N GLU A 51 3.75 40.68 31.22
CA GLU A 51 4.22 41.39 30.02
C GLU A 51 4.70 40.45 28.91
N MET A 52 5.36 39.34 29.25
CA MET A 52 5.74 38.31 28.27
C MET A 52 4.50 37.63 27.65
N LEU A 53 3.54 37.23 28.48
CA LEU A 53 2.23 36.72 28.05
C LEU A 53 1.48 37.70 27.13
N LYS A 54 1.58 39.00 27.40
CA LYS A 54 0.95 40.05 26.58
C LYS A 54 1.57 40.13 25.19
N LYS A 55 2.88 39.91 25.07
CA LYS A 55 3.62 39.95 23.80
C LYS A 55 3.32 38.71 22.94
N GLU A 56 3.25 37.53 23.57
CA GLU A 56 2.87 36.27 22.90
C GLU A 56 1.39 36.24 22.49
N LEU A 57 0.49 36.83 23.29
CA LEU A 57 -0.94 37.01 22.93
C LEU A 57 -1.14 37.92 21.71
N ILE A 58 -0.25 38.91 21.50
CA ILE A 58 -0.30 39.79 20.32
C ILE A 58 0.14 39.04 19.07
N GLU A 59 1.22 38.25 19.15
CA GLU A 59 1.64 37.35 18.07
C GLU A 59 0.56 36.30 17.74
N PHE A 60 -0.12 35.77 18.77
CA PHE A 60 -1.24 34.82 18.59
C PHE A 60 -2.47 35.46 17.93
N ALA A 61 -2.79 36.72 18.27
CA ALA A 61 -3.86 37.47 17.64
C ALA A 61 -3.55 37.80 16.17
N GLU A 62 -2.29 38.09 15.84
CA GLU A 62 -1.83 38.28 14.46
C GLU A 62 -1.88 36.97 13.65
N LEU A 63 -1.50 35.84 14.26
CA LEU A 63 -1.62 34.51 13.65
C LEU A 63 -3.07 34.10 13.39
N ARG A 64 -3.98 34.36 14.33
CA ARG A 64 -5.42 34.11 14.18
C ARG A 64 -6.04 34.98 13.09
N LYS A 65 -5.63 36.24 13.00
CA LYS A 65 -6.05 37.16 11.94
C LYS A 65 -5.53 36.71 10.58
N ASN A 66 -4.26 36.32 10.48
CA ASN A 66 -3.68 35.78 9.25
C ASN A 66 -4.38 34.49 8.80
N TYR A 67 -4.83 33.64 9.72
CA TYR A 67 -5.62 32.45 9.40
C TYR A 67 -7.06 32.76 8.98
N GLU A 68 -7.73 33.71 9.63
CA GLU A 68 -9.06 34.16 9.17
C GLU A 68 -9.00 34.84 7.80
N ASP A 69 -7.95 35.61 7.53
CA ASP A 69 -7.68 36.22 6.23
C ASP A 69 -7.35 35.12 5.19
N TYR A 70 -6.57 34.09 5.56
CA TYR A 70 -6.30 32.90 4.74
C TYR A 70 -7.59 32.12 4.40
N ARG A 71 -8.46 31.89 5.38
CA ARG A 71 -9.77 31.23 5.22
C ARG A 71 -10.72 32.00 4.29
N LYS A 72 -10.64 33.34 4.30
CA LYS A 72 -11.42 34.21 3.40
C LYS A 72 -10.88 34.23 1.97
N ILE A 73 -9.57 34.07 1.79
CA ILE A 73 -8.89 34.21 0.48
C ILE A 73 -8.81 32.87 -0.28
N HIS A 74 -8.77 31.72 0.38
CA HIS A 74 -8.51 30.42 -0.28
C HIS A 74 -9.68 29.45 -0.28
N ASN A 75 -10.68 29.76 -1.12
CA ASN A 75 -11.64 28.80 -1.68
C ASN A 75 -11.11 28.10 -2.95
N ARG A 76 -9.82 28.25 -3.31
CA ARG A 76 -9.17 27.56 -4.44
C ARG A 76 -7.67 27.37 -4.20
N THR A 77 -7.30 26.09 -4.11
CA THR A 77 -6.06 25.42 -4.56
C THR A 77 -4.67 26.04 -4.29
N LEU A 78 -3.94 25.37 -3.38
CA LEU A 78 -2.47 25.24 -3.16
C LEU A 78 -1.60 26.41 -2.63
N HIS A 79 -0.98 26.19 -1.45
CA HIS A 79 0.48 25.94 -1.26
C HIS A 79 0.77 25.36 0.14
N LEU A 80 1.33 24.13 0.20
CA LEU A 80 1.60 23.34 1.43
C LEU A 80 2.83 23.79 2.26
N GLU A 81 3.72 24.62 1.71
CA GLU A 81 5.05 24.89 2.31
C GLU A 81 4.99 25.77 3.58
N ASN A 82 4.09 26.75 3.65
CA ASN A 82 3.88 27.52 4.88
C ASN A 82 3.21 26.68 5.98
N TYR A 83 2.44 25.67 5.58
CA TYR A 83 1.66 24.82 6.47
C TYR A 83 2.51 23.74 7.13
N GLU A 84 3.43 23.11 6.39
CA GLU A 84 4.43 22.20 6.96
C GLU A 84 5.42 22.91 7.89
N SER A 85 5.72 24.17 7.60
CA SER A 85 6.57 25.02 8.45
C SER A 85 5.90 25.30 9.79
N LEU A 86 4.59 25.62 9.78
CA LEU A 86 3.76 25.77 10.99
C LEU A 86 3.61 24.45 11.76
N LEU A 87 3.44 23.34 11.04
CA LEU A 87 3.38 22.00 11.64
C LEU A 87 4.71 21.57 12.25
N ARG A 88 5.85 21.88 11.62
CA ARG A 88 7.22 21.66 12.15
C ARG A 88 7.49 22.54 13.35
N PHE A 89 7.08 23.81 13.31
CA PHE A 89 7.21 24.73 14.44
C PHE A 89 6.42 24.20 15.64
N ALA A 90 5.14 23.85 15.43
CA ALA A 90 4.31 23.22 16.44
C ALA A 90 4.93 21.90 16.92
N THR A 91 5.31 20.96 16.05
CA THR A 91 5.85 19.65 16.47
C THR A 91 7.22 19.72 17.16
N ASN A 92 8.08 20.69 16.83
CA ASN A 92 9.37 20.89 17.50
C ASN A 92 9.19 21.53 18.88
N GLU A 93 8.36 22.56 19.04
CA GLU A 93 8.04 23.11 20.36
C GLU A 93 7.31 22.10 21.26
N ILE A 94 6.43 21.28 20.66
CA ILE A 94 5.68 20.20 21.32
C ILE A 94 6.59 19.06 21.84
N ARG A 95 7.84 18.95 21.39
CA ARG A 95 8.78 17.89 21.80
C ARG A 95 9.68 18.26 22.99
N GLU A 96 9.94 19.55 23.23
CA GLU A 96 11.04 19.99 24.11
C GLU A 96 10.63 20.82 25.34
N LYS A 97 9.39 21.33 25.44
CA LYS A 97 8.96 22.17 26.58
C LYS A 97 8.01 21.45 27.56
N GLU A 98 8.24 21.62 28.87
CA GLU A 98 7.25 21.33 29.92
C GLU A 98 6.12 22.38 29.84
N PHE A 99 4.90 21.91 29.58
CA PHE A 99 3.71 22.74 29.29
C PHE A 99 3.14 23.40 30.55
N THR A 100 2.98 24.72 30.55
CA THR A 100 2.50 25.52 31.72
C THR A 100 1.01 25.87 31.68
N GLY A 101 0.22 25.36 30.72
CA GLY A 101 -1.24 25.52 30.66
C GLY A 101 -1.75 26.75 29.89
N ASP A 102 -0.88 27.70 29.53
CA ASP A 102 -1.23 28.88 28.73
C ASP A 102 -1.35 28.61 27.22
N GLU A 103 -0.87 27.45 26.76
CA GLU A 103 -0.83 27.04 25.35
C GLU A 103 -2.08 26.26 24.88
N LEU A 104 -3.13 26.16 25.70
CA LEU A 104 -4.33 25.39 25.35
C LEU A 104 -5.02 25.93 24.07
N GLN A 105 -5.06 27.25 23.91
CA GLN A 105 -5.66 27.89 22.73
C GLN A 105 -4.87 27.59 21.45
N SER A 106 -3.54 27.53 21.51
CA SER A 106 -2.72 27.17 20.36
C SER A 106 -2.90 25.70 19.97
N LEU A 107 -3.01 24.80 20.95
CA LEU A 107 -3.27 23.38 20.71
C LEU A 107 -4.65 23.13 20.07
N LEU A 108 -5.70 23.78 20.58
CA LEU A 108 -7.07 23.71 20.00
C LEU A 108 -7.11 24.26 18.57
N PHE A 109 -6.37 25.32 18.29
CA PHE A 109 -6.28 25.90 16.96
C PHE A 109 -5.56 24.95 15.97
N VAL A 110 -4.44 24.34 16.38
CA VAL A 110 -3.75 23.33 15.57
C VAL A 110 -4.63 22.09 15.35
N GLN A 111 -5.51 21.75 16.30
CA GLN A 111 -6.46 20.66 16.16
C GLN A 111 -7.49 20.95 15.07
N GLU A 112 -8.11 22.14 15.07
CA GLU A 112 -9.07 22.53 14.04
C GLU A 112 -8.45 22.50 12.63
N ILE A 113 -7.22 22.99 12.52
CA ILE A 113 -6.42 22.97 11.29
C ILE A 113 -6.17 21.53 10.78
N LEU A 114 -5.76 20.62 11.67
CA LEU A 114 -5.53 19.21 11.30
C LEU A 114 -6.83 18.46 10.96
N GLU A 115 -7.94 18.78 11.62
CA GLU A 115 -9.25 18.21 11.32
C GLU A 115 -9.74 18.64 9.93
N ASP A 116 -9.61 19.92 9.58
CA ASP A 116 -9.98 20.44 8.26
C ASP A 116 -9.15 19.78 7.14
N LYS A 117 -7.82 19.66 7.34
CA LYS A 117 -6.96 18.95 6.40
C LYS A 117 -7.35 17.48 6.23
N ASN A 118 -7.65 16.77 7.32
CA ASN A 118 -8.09 15.37 7.22
C ASN A 118 -9.44 15.25 6.48
N GLN A 119 -10.36 16.19 6.67
CA GLN A 119 -11.62 16.21 5.91
C GLN A 119 -11.40 16.42 4.41
N THR A 120 -10.50 17.34 4.03
CA THR A 120 -10.16 17.54 2.61
C THR A 120 -9.53 16.28 1.99
N LEU A 121 -8.59 15.64 2.68
CA LEU A 121 -7.98 14.38 2.23
C LEU A 121 -9.00 13.22 2.16
N GLU A 122 -9.97 13.16 3.08
CA GLU A 122 -11.05 12.18 3.05
C GLU A 122 -11.97 12.38 1.83
N SER A 123 -12.23 13.62 1.43
CA SER A 123 -12.97 13.95 0.20
C SER A 123 -12.21 13.53 -1.05
N GLU A 124 -10.93 13.90 -1.16
CA GLU A 124 -10.07 13.53 -2.29
C GLU A 124 -9.91 12.00 -2.43
N HIS A 125 -9.78 11.29 -1.29
CA HIS A 125 -9.73 9.83 -1.26
C HIS A 125 -11.01 9.20 -1.83
N LYS A 126 -12.18 9.78 -1.55
CA LYS A 126 -13.45 9.29 -2.08
C LYS A 126 -13.56 9.51 -3.59
N GLU A 127 -13.25 10.72 -4.08
CA GLU A 127 -13.27 11.05 -5.50
C GLU A 127 -12.32 10.18 -6.33
N LYS A 128 -11.11 9.91 -5.81
CA LYS A 128 -10.16 9.01 -6.49
C LYS A 128 -10.61 7.56 -6.49
N ASN A 129 -11.23 7.06 -5.42
CA ASN A 129 -11.81 5.71 -5.42
C ASN A 129 -12.93 5.56 -6.46
N GLU A 130 -13.79 6.57 -6.60
CA GLU A 130 -14.83 6.59 -7.64
C GLU A 130 -14.20 6.57 -9.05
N SER A 131 -13.15 7.36 -9.26
CA SER A 131 -12.40 7.41 -10.53
C SER A 131 -11.69 6.08 -10.86
N ILE A 132 -11.11 5.40 -9.87
CA ILE A 132 -10.51 4.06 -10.02
C ILE A 132 -11.58 3.05 -10.41
N THR A 133 -12.73 3.08 -9.74
CA THR A 133 -13.85 2.17 -10.01
C THR A 133 -14.37 2.34 -11.44
N SER A 134 -14.51 3.58 -11.91
CA SER A 134 -14.90 3.87 -13.30
C SER A 134 -13.86 3.34 -14.29
N THR A 135 -12.57 3.66 -14.08
CA THR A 135 -11.48 3.23 -14.97
C THR A 135 -11.34 1.71 -15.02
N HIS A 136 -11.57 1.04 -13.88
CA HIS A 136 -11.55 -0.41 -13.78
C HIS A 136 -12.70 -1.07 -14.57
N ASN A 137 -13.90 -0.48 -14.52
CA ASN A 137 -15.02 -0.94 -15.34
C ASN A 137 -14.74 -0.77 -16.84
N ASP A 138 -14.14 0.36 -17.23
CA ASP A 138 -13.74 0.59 -18.62
C ASP A 138 -12.66 -0.44 -19.07
N PHE A 139 -11.71 -0.76 -18.19
CA PHE A 139 -10.71 -1.81 -18.42
C PHE A 139 -11.34 -3.18 -18.60
N LEU A 140 -12.34 -3.55 -17.80
CA LEU A 140 -13.09 -4.80 -17.94
C LEU A 140 -13.80 -4.87 -19.30
N LEU A 141 -14.47 -3.79 -19.71
CA LEU A 141 -15.13 -3.70 -21.02
C LEU A 141 -14.14 -3.82 -22.18
N ALA A 142 -12.98 -3.16 -22.10
CA ALA A 142 -11.92 -3.28 -23.09
C ALA A 142 -11.35 -4.71 -23.14
N THR A 143 -11.23 -5.38 -21.98
CA THR A 143 -10.79 -6.77 -21.89
C THR A 143 -11.80 -7.73 -22.53
N GLU A 144 -13.10 -7.57 -22.28
CA GLU A 144 -14.12 -8.37 -22.95
C GLU A 144 -14.12 -8.19 -24.48
N ARG A 145 -13.94 -6.95 -24.96
CA ARG A 145 -13.80 -6.67 -26.40
C ARG A 145 -12.56 -7.34 -26.98
N PHE A 146 -11.44 -7.26 -26.26
CA PHE A 146 -10.18 -7.90 -26.63
C PHE A 146 -10.34 -9.42 -26.73
N GLU A 147 -11.04 -10.06 -25.79
CA GLU A 147 -11.32 -11.50 -25.83
C GLU A 147 -12.23 -11.90 -26.99
N LYS A 148 -13.31 -11.13 -27.24
CA LYS A 148 -14.26 -11.39 -28.33
C LYS A 148 -13.61 -11.38 -29.72
N ILE A 149 -12.62 -10.51 -29.93
CA ILE A 149 -11.91 -10.37 -31.21
C ILE A 149 -10.74 -11.37 -31.32
N GLY A 150 -10.52 -12.20 -30.30
CA GLY A 150 -9.48 -13.23 -30.30
C GLY A 150 -8.10 -12.72 -29.87
N GLY A 151 -8.05 -11.64 -29.08
CA GLY A 151 -6.81 -11.07 -28.55
C GLY A 151 -5.95 -12.06 -27.75
N ASN A 152 -6.55 -13.03 -27.06
CA ASN A 152 -5.83 -14.11 -26.37
C ASN A 152 -5.04 -15.00 -27.35
N TYR A 153 -5.52 -15.18 -28.58
CA TYR A 153 -4.77 -15.87 -29.63
C TYR A 153 -3.65 -14.99 -30.18
N TYR A 154 -3.87 -13.68 -30.28
CA TYR A 154 -2.84 -12.72 -30.70
C TYR A 154 -1.68 -12.62 -29.70
N GLU A 155 -1.94 -12.55 -28.40
CA GLU A 155 -0.90 -12.56 -27.36
C GLU A 155 -0.11 -13.87 -27.38
N LYS A 156 -0.80 -15.01 -27.45
CA LYS A 156 -0.13 -16.31 -27.62
C LYS A 156 0.70 -16.37 -28.89
N ASN A 157 0.20 -15.89 -30.02
CA ASN A 157 0.97 -15.85 -31.26
C ASN A 157 2.22 -14.97 -31.13
N LYS A 158 2.11 -13.80 -30.50
CA LYS A 158 3.26 -12.90 -30.27
C LYS A 158 4.31 -13.53 -29.34
N GLU A 159 3.89 -14.25 -28.29
CA GLU A 159 4.80 -15.02 -27.45
C GLU A 159 5.45 -16.17 -28.22
N MET A 160 4.68 -16.87 -29.06
CA MET A 160 5.20 -17.94 -29.90
C MET A 160 6.19 -17.42 -30.94
N GLU A 161 5.95 -16.28 -31.58
CA GLU A 161 6.88 -15.61 -32.50
C GLU A 161 8.21 -15.27 -31.80
N LYS A 162 8.14 -14.69 -30.59
CA LYS A 162 9.34 -14.41 -29.78
C LYS A 162 10.10 -15.68 -29.41
N ASN A 163 9.38 -16.74 -29.08
CA ASN A 163 9.98 -18.04 -28.77
C ASN A 163 10.59 -18.69 -30.04
N GLU A 164 9.97 -18.51 -31.21
CA GLU A 164 10.48 -18.94 -32.51
C GLU A 164 11.80 -18.24 -32.83
N GLU A 165 11.87 -16.90 -32.68
CA GLU A 165 13.10 -16.12 -32.86
C GLU A 165 14.21 -16.58 -31.91
N SER A 166 13.89 -16.78 -30.62
CA SER A 166 14.84 -17.26 -29.61
C SER A 166 15.37 -18.66 -29.93
N MET A 167 14.49 -19.58 -30.34
CA MET A 167 14.89 -20.94 -30.73
C MET A 167 15.71 -20.93 -32.03
N THR A 168 15.35 -20.11 -33.01
CA THR A 168 16.11 -19.94 -34.25
C THR A 168 17.52 -19.41 -33.95
N GLY A 169 17.64 -18.47 -33.01
CA GLY A 169 18.93 -18.01 -32.48
C GLY A 169 19.75 -19.15 -31.88
N LYS A 170 19.17 -19.96 -30.99
CA LYS A 170 19.85 -21.12 -30.37
C LYS A 170 20.25 -22.20 -31.38
N ILE A 171 19.42 -22.44 -32.40
CA ILE A 171 19.74 -23.35 -33.49
C ILE A 171 20.95 -22.82 -34.25
N SER A 172 20.96 -21.53 -34.61
CA SER A 172 22.09 -20.92 -35.34
C SER A 172 23.42 -20.98 -34.57
N THR A 173 23.39 -20.83 -33.23
CA THR A 173 24.59 -20.96 -32.40
C THR A 173 25.05 -22.41 -32.35
N THR A 174 24.12 -23.35 -32.17
CA THR A 174 24.42 -24.79 -32.15
C THR A 174 24.97 -25.26 -33.51
N GLU A 175 24.42 -24.78 -34.63
CA GLU A 175 24.92 -25.06 -35.98
C GLU A 175 26.33 -24.51 -36.18
N ARG A 176 26.62 -23.30 -35.69
CA ARG A 176 27.97 -22.73 -35.74
C ARG A 176 28.97 -23.55 -34.93
N GLU A 177 28.59 -24.03 -33.75
CA GLU A 177 29.43 -24.91 -32.92
C GLU A 177 29.68 -26.25 -33.59
N ILE A 178 28.65 -26.88 -34.17
CA ILE A 178 28.79 -28.11 -34.95
C ILE A 178 29.71 -27.87 -36.16
N GLN A 179 29.52 -26.79 -36.90
CA GLN A 179 30.34 -26.44 -38.06
C GLN A 179 31.81 -26.23 -37.66
N ASN A 180 32.06 -25.58 -36.52
CA ASN A 180 33.41 -25.41 -35.99
C ASN A 180 34.06 -26.76 -35.67
N LEU A 181 33.34 -27.66 -34.98
CA LEU A 181 33.84 -29.03 -34.71
C LEU A 181 34.13 -29.80 -36.00
N CYS A 182 33.25 -29.71 -37.01
CA CYS A 182 33.45 -30.29 -38.34
C CYS A 182 34.71 -29.75 -39.06
N SER A 183 35.06 -28.48 -38.83
CA SER A 183 36.23 -27.85 -39.45
C SER A 183 37.56 -28.13 -38.73
N THR A 184 37.51 -28.66 -37.51
CA THR A 184 38.67 -28.75 -36.61
C THR A 184 38.96 -30.20 -36.20
N GLU A 185 38.40 -30.65 -35.08
CA GLU A 185 38.77 -31.91 -34.42
C GLU A 185 38.00 -33.12 -34.98
N LEU A 186 36.76 -32.92 -35.45
CA LEU A 186 35.87 -34.02 -35.83
C LEU A 186 36.40 -34.88 -36.99
N PRO A 187 37.02 -34.33 -38.06
CA PRO A 187 37.59 -35.15 -39.13
C PRO A 187 38.65 -36.13 -38.62
N PHE A 188 39.42 -35.74 -37.60
CA PHE A 188 40.46 -36.59 -37.00
C PHE A 188 39.84 -37.73 -36.16
N CYS A 189 38.66 -37.54 -35.56
CA CYS A 189 37.93 -38.61 -34.88
C CYS A 189 37.54 -39.78 -35.81
N LEU A 190 37.47 -39.55 -37.14
CA LEU A 190 37.10 -40.57 -38.13
C LEU A 190 38.24 -41.53 -38.50
N ILE A 191 39.48 -41.23 -38.10
CA ILE A 191 40.69 -41.98 -38.43
C ILE A 191 41.45 -42.46 -37.17
N PRO A 192 40.81 -43.23 -36.27
CA PRO A 192 41.36 -43.54 -34.95
C PRO A 192 42.60 -44.44 -34.98
N GLU A 193 42.73 -45.29 -36.01
CA GLU A 193 43.88 -46.18 -36.20
C GLU A 193 45.13 -45.37 -36.57
N GLN A 194 45.01 -44.50 -37.58
CA GLN A 194 46.08 -43.62 -38.03
C GLN A 194 46.53 -42.65 -36.93
N LEU A 195 45.59 -42.13 -36.13
CA LEU A 195 45.95 -41.30 -34.97
C LEU A 195 46.70 -42.09 -33.89
N SER A 196 46.44 -43.39 -33.75
CA SER A 196 47.17 -44.24 -32.80
C SER A 196 48.60 -44.46 -33.26
N GLU A 197 48.81 -44.70 -34.55
CA GLU A 197 50.15 -44.81 -35.15
C GLU A 197 50.95 -43.52 -34.98
N ILE A 198 50.33 -42.36 -35.29
CA ILE A 198 50.96 -41.05 -35.09
C ILE A 198 51.30 -40.82 -33.61
N LYS A 199 50.41 -41.21 -32.70
CA LYS A 199 50.65 -41.10 -31.25
C LYS A 199 51.87 -41.92 -30.83
N GLU A 200 51.93 -43.19 -31.22
CA GLU A 200 53.05 -44.09 -30.89
C GLU A 200 54.37 -43.57 -31.46
N GLN A 201 54.34 -43.05 -32.70
CA GLN A 201 55.51 -42.47 -33.33
C GLN A 201 55.98 -41.19 -32.61
N ILE A 202 55.07 -40.28 -32.23
CA ILE A 202 55.42 -39.07 -31.49
C ILE A 202 55.98 -39.42 -30.10
N GLU A 203 55.43 -40.43 -29.41
CA GLU A 203 55.97 -40.89 -28.12
C GLU A 203 57.38 -41.50 -28.26
N SER A 204 57.64 -42.21 -29.36
CA SER A 204 58.97 -42.71 -29.70
C SER A 204 59.96 -41.59 -30.01
N ASP A 205 59.55 -40.61 -30.83
CA ASP A 205 60.37 -39.44 -31.17
C ASP A 205 60.66 -38.60 -29.90
N LYS A 206 59.68 -38.43 -28.99
CA LYS A 206 59.87 -37.75 -27.70
C LYS A 206 60.91 -38.46 -26.83
N LYS A 207 60.88 -39.79 -26.75
CA LYS A 207 61.91 -40.58 -26.03
C LYS A 207 63.28 -40.40 -26.67
N THR A 208 63.34 -40.44 -28.01
CA THR A 208 64.59 -40.25 -28.77
C THR A 208 65.18 -38.86 -28.53
N ILE A 209 64.36 -37.81 -28.52
CA ILE A 209 64.79 -36.45 -28.19
C ILE A 209 65.33 -36.38 -26.76
N SER A 210 64.66 -37.00 -25.77
CA SER A 210 65.16 -37.06 -24.38
C SER A 210 66.52 -37.74 -24.30
N LEU A 211 66.66 -38.89 -24.95
CA LEU A 211 67.92 -39.65 -24.97
C LEU A 211 69.05 -38.86 -25.66
N ASN A 212 68.74 -38.10 -26.72
CA ASN A 212 69.72 -37.25 -27.37
C ASN A 212 70.17 -36.09 -26.47
N TYR A 213 69.25 -35.45 -25.76
CA TYR A 213 69.62 -34.44 -24.75
C TYR A 213 70.44 -35.04 -23.61
N GLU A 214 70.09 -36.24 -23.12
CA GLU A 214 70.85 -36.96 -22.11
C GLU A 214 72.26 -37.30 -22.60
N LYS A 215 72.41 -37.74 -23.85
CA LYS A 215 73.71 -37.98 -24.50
C LYS A 215 74.52 -36.70 -24.63
N GLU A 216 73.93 -35.59 -25.07
CA GLU A 216 74.62 -34.30 -25.21
C GLU A 216 75.11 -33.78 -23.85
N ILE A 217 74.24 -33.84 -22.83
CA ILE A 217 74.59 -33.48 -21.44
C ILE A 217 75.71 -34.38 -20.94
N PHE A 218 75.61 -35.69 -21.18
CA PHE A 218 76.63 -36.66 -20.83
C PHE A 218 77.97 -36.33 -21.50
N GLU A 219 78.01 -36.08 -22.81
CA GLU A 219 79.25 -35.74 -23.51
C GLU A 219 79.89 -34.45 -22.97
N LYS A 220 79.07 -33.44 -22.67
CA LYS A 220 79.54 -32.18 -22.07
C LYS A 220 80.10 -32.39 -20.68
N ASN A 221 79.42 -33.17 -19.84
CA ASN A 221 79.88 -33.50 -18.49
C ASN A 221 81.11 -34.41 -18.53
N ASN A 222 81.16 -35.35 -19.48
CA ASN A 222 82.28 -36.24 -19.67
C ASN A 222 83.55 -35.47 -20.04
N LYS A 223 83.46 -34.50 -20.97
CA LYS A 223 84.59 -33.59 -21.27
C LYS A 223 85.10 -32.87 -20.03
N LYS A 224 84.21 -32.44 -19.12
CA LYS A 224 84.61 -31.82 -17.84
C LYS A 224 85.26 -32.84 -16.91
N ILE A 225 84.65 -34.02 -16.73
CA ILE A 225 85.16 -35.10 -15.88
C ILE A 225 86.54 -35.54 -16.35
N SER A 226 86.71 -35.84 -17.64
CA SER A 226 88.01 -36.20 -18.22
C SER A 226 89.04 -35.09 -18.08
N SER A 227 88.66 -33.81 -18.19
CA SER A 227 89.60 -32.70 -17.93
C SER A 227 90.06 -32.63 -16.46
N LEU A 228 89.18 -32.99 -15.53
CA LEU A 228 89.43 -32.96 -14.09
C LEU A 228 90.25 -34.18 -13.66
N LEU A 229 89.92 -35.38 -14.17
CA LEU A 229 90.66 -36.63 -13.95
C LEU A 229 92.09 -36.56 -14.52
N ASN A 230 92.28 -35.89 -15.65
CA ASN A 230 93.59 -35.70 -16.27
C ASN A 230 94.33 -34.44 -15.77
N SER A 231 93.77 -33.70 -14.80
CA SER A 231 94.41 -32.52 -14.23
C SER A 231 95.61 -32.90 -13.35
N LYS A 232 96.56 -31.96 -13.22
CA LYS A 232 97.75 -32.17 -12.37
C LYS A 232 97.41 -32.23 -10.87
N SER A 233 96.31 -31.59 -10.46
CA SER A 233 95.83 -31.53 -9.07
C SER A 233 95.14 -32.81 -8.61
N PHE A 234 94.53 -33.56 -9.52
CA PHE A 234 93.85 -34.81 -9.21
C PHE A 234 94.86 -35.96 -9.16
N LEU A 235 95.02 -36.63 -8.01
CA LEU A 235 95.98 -37.73 -7.76
C LEU A 235 97.43 -37.42 -8.20
N PRO A 236 98.11 -36.42 -7.61
CA PRO A 236 99.42 -35.94 -8.08
C PRO A 236 100.53 -37.00 -8.11
N GLU A 237 100.44 -38.02 -7.25
CA GLU A 237 101.44 -39.10 -7.10
C GLU A 237 101.25 -40.28 -8.06
N VAL A 238 100.15 -40.31 -8.81
CA VAL A 238 99.82 -41.42 -9.72
C VAL A 238 100.30 -41.13 -11.14
N SER A 239 100.88 -42.14 -11.79
CA SER A 239 101.38 -42.02 -13.17
C SER A 239 100.27 -41.65 -14.15
N LYS A 240 100.64 -40.92 -15.21
CA LYS A 240 99.69 -40.45 -16.24
C LYS A 240 98.94 -41.60 -16.92
N SER A 241 99.56 -42.77 -17.05
CA SER A 241 98.96 -43.96 -17.67
C SER A 241 97.82 -44.56 -16.84
N ILE A 242 97.95 -44.57 -15.51
CA ILE A 242 96.89 -45.10 -14.62
C ILE A 242 95.68 -44.17 -14.62
N LYS A 243 95.90 -42.84 -14.59
CA LYS A 243 94.80 -41.85 -14.70
C LYS A 243 94.02 -42.00 -16.00
N GLN A 244 94.73 -42.22 -17.11
CA GLN A 244 94.10 -42.46 -18.42
C GLN A 244 93.32 -43.78 -18.45
N SER A 245 93.82 -44.83 -17.79
CA SER A 245 93.10 -46.11 -17.67
C SER A 245 91.78 -45.94 -16.91
N ILE A 246 91.80 -45.25 -15.78
CA ILE A 246 90.61 -44.97 -14.96
C ILE A 246 89.59 -44.14 -15.75
N ASP A 247 90.04 -43.10 -16.45
CA ASP A 247 89.19 -42.28 -17.33
C ASP A 247 88.56 -43.15 -18.43
N THR A 248 89.33 -44.00 -19.11
CA THR A 248 88.79 -44.87 -20.17
C THR A 248 87.78 -45.89 -19.65
N GLU A 249 88.00 -46.47 -18.49
CA GLU A 249 87.14 -47.51 -17.92
C GLU A 249 85.83 -46.90 -17.35
N LEU A 250 85.93 -45.73 -16.73
CA LEU A 250 84.77 -44.97 -16.23
C LEU A 250 83.92 -44.41 -17.38
N ILE A 251 84.54 -43.90 -18.45
CA ILE A 251 83.82 -43.48 -19.66
C ILE A 251 83.12 -44.68 -20.31
N LYS A 252 83.79 -45.84 -20.36
CA LYS A 252 83.21 -47.05 -20.95
C LYS A 252 81.99 -47.52 -20.15
N PHE A 253 82.11 -47.62 -18.82
CA PHE A 253 81.01 -47.97 -17.93
C PHE A 253 79.80 -47.05 -18.13
N LEU A 254 80.01 -45.73 -18.15
CA LEU A 254 78.93 -44.76 -18.30
C LEU A 254 78.35 -44.70 -19.73
N LYS A 255 79.12 -45.05 -20.75
CA LYS A 255 78.65 -45.12 -22.14
C LYS A 255 77.84 -46.39 -22.42
N ASP A 256 78.16 -47.50 -21.76
CA ASP A 256 77.46 -48.77 -21.97
C ASP A 256 75.98 -48.67 -21.54
N ASP A 257 75.65 -47.84 -20.54
CA ASP A 257 74.26 -47.53 -20.14
C ASP A 257 73.51 -46.63 -21.16
N LEU A 258 74.22 -45.77 -21.91
CA LEU A 258 73.62 -44.82 -22.87
C LEU A 258 73.51 -45.36 -24.31
N ASN A 259 74.26 -46.40 -24.65
CA ASN A 259 74.41 -46.91 -26.01
C ASN A 259 73.45 -48.05 -26.39
N GLN A 260 72.46 -48.39 -25.55
CA GLN A 260 71.52 -49.47 -25.89
C GLN A 260 70.61 -49.19 -27.09
N ASN A 261 70.56 -47.96 -27.63
CA ASN A 261 69.88 -47.66 -28.90
C ASN A 261 70.71 -46.69 -29.75
N SER A 262 71.35 -47.22 -30.79
CA SER A 262 72.10 -46.47 -31.80
C SER A 262 71.15 -45.88 -32.86
N THR A 263 71.26 -44.56 -33.07
CA THR A 263 70.75 -43.78 -34.21
C THR A 263 69.35 -44.16 -34.69
N ILE A 264 68.33 -43.59 -34.06
CA ILE A 264 66.96 -43.63 -34.55
C ILE A 264 66.70 -42.29 -35.25
N GLU A 265 66.46 -42.32 -36.55
CA GLU A 265 66.00 -41.14 -37.30
C GLU A 265 64.68 -40.67 -36.71
N LEU A 266 64.61 -39.38 -36.35
CA LEU A 266 63.36 -38.75 -35.95
C LEU A 266 62.44 -38.71 -37.16
N PHE A 267 61.26 -39.34 -37.06
CA PHE A 267 60.27 -39.29 -38.13
C PHE A 267 59.59 -37.93 -38.16
N PHE A 268 59.17 -37.41 -37.00
CA PHE A 268 58.64 -36.08 -36.83
C PHE A 268 59.64 -35.15 -36.13
N ASN A 269 60.00 -34.04 -36.77
CA ASN A 269 60.86 -33.00 -36.19
C ASN A 269 60.05 -31.88 -35.50
N PHE A 270 59.15 -32.25 -34.58
CA PHE A 270 58.35 -31.29 -33.82
C PHE A 270 59.07 -30.76 -32.59
N SER A 271 58.68 -29.58 -32.10
CA SER A 271 59.08 -29.12 -30.77
C SER A 271 58.35 -29.92 -29.69
N SER A 272 58.89 -29.97 -28.47
CA SER A 272 58.23 -30.63 -27.33
C SER A 272 56.81 -30.11 -27.09
N VAL A 273 56.60 -28.79 -27.26
CA VAL A 273 55.29 -28.15 -27.13
C VAL A 273 54.33 -28.62 -28.21
N ASN A 274 54.77 -28.69 -29.47
CA ASN A 274 53.92 -29.15 -30.57
C ASN A 274 53.59 -30.64 -30.45
N MET A 275 54.53 -31.46 -29.99
CA MET A 275 54.26 -32.88 -29.69
C MET A 275 53.18 -33.01 -28.60
N GLU A 276 53.29 -32.26 -27.51
CA GLU A 276 52.30 -32.25 -26.44
C GLU A 276 50.91 -31.82 -26.94
N ASN A 277 50.85 -30.74 -27.74
CA ASN A 277 49.61 -30.24 -28.34
C ASN A 277 48.93 -31.27 -29.25
N VAL A 278 49.70 -31.99 -30.07
CA VAL A 278 49.17 -33.04 -30.96
C VAL A 278 48.67 -34.23 -30.14
N LEU A 279 49.42 -34.65 -29.11
CA LEU A 279 49.00 -35.72 -28.22
C LEU A 279 47.73 -35.36 -27.44
N GLU A 280 47.61 -34.11 -26.99
CA GLU A 280 46.42 -33.58 -26.32
C GLU A 280 45.22 -33.52 -27.27
N MET A 281 45.41 -33.06 -28.51
CA MET A 281 44.38 -33.08 -29.55
C MET A 281 43.89 -34.50 -29.83
N ILE A 282 44.80 -35.48 -29.98
CA ILE A 282 44.47 -36.90 -30.20
C ILE A 282 43.67 -37.45 -29.01
N LYS A 283 44.05 -37.08 -27.78
CA LYS A 283 43.34 -37.48 -26.56
C LYS A 283 41.93 -36.89 -26.50
N ASN A 284 41.78 -35.60 -26.84
CA ASN A 284 40.49 -34.91 -26.86
C ASN A 284 39.55 -35.50 -27.93
N CYS A 285 40.08 -35.85 -29.11
CA CYS A 285 39.32 -36.49 -30.19
C CYS A 285 38.66 -37.82 -29.77
N LYS A 286 39.35 -38.65 -28.96
CA LYS A 286 38.83 -39.97 -28.56
C LYS A 286 37.72 -39.91 -27.50
N GLY A 287 37.57 -38.81 -26.77
CA GLY A 287 36.61 -38.72 -25.67
C GLY A 287 35.73 -37.48 -25.73
N ARG A 288 36.35 -36.31 -25.53
CA ARG A 288 35.65 -35.03 -25.32
C ARG A 288 34.90 -34.56 -26.56
N THR A 289 35.52 -34.63 -27.74
CA THR A 289 34.94 -34.13 -28.99
C THR A 289 33.70 -34.95 -29.39
N ILE A 290 33.74 -36.28 -29.20
CA ILE A 290 32.63 -37.20 -29.49
C ILE A 290 31.46 -36.96 -28.52
N GLU A 291 31.74 -36.77 -27.24
CA GLU A 291 30.69 -36.45 -26.25
C GLU A 291 30.06 -35.08 -26.54
N GLN A 292 30.86 -34.08 -26.90
CA GLN A 292 30.40 -32.75 -27.28
C GLN A 292 29.48 -32.79 -28.51
N ILE A 293 29.87 -33.47 -29.59
CA ILE A 293 29.03 -33.53 -30.80
C ILE A 293 27.72 -34.30 -30.55
N GLN A 294 27.75 -35.35 -29.71
CA GLN A 294 26.53 -36.07 -29.32
C GLN A 294 25.56 -35.17 -28.55
N ASN A 295 26.07 -34.39 -27.61
CA ASN A 295 25.27 -33.45 -26.82
C ASN A 295 24.71 -32.32 -27.70
N LEU A 296 25.53 -31.75 -28.59
CA LEU A 296 25.10 -30.72 -29.53
C LEU A 296 24.02 -31.25 -30.49
N THR A 297 24.19 -32.45 -31.05
CA THR A 297 23.21 -33.08 -31.94
C THR A 297 21.87 -33.36 -31.23
N LYS A 298 21.92 -33.86 -29.98
CA LYS A 298 20.71 -34.04 -29.15
C LYS A 298 20.01 -32.70 -28.90
N SER A 299 20.78 -31.67 -28.51
CA SER A 299 20.24 -30.34 -28.25
C SER A 299 19.60 -29.72 -29.51
N TYR A 300 20.26 -29.85 -30.66
CA TYR A 300 19.75 -29.43 -31.96
C TYR A 300 18.43 -30.11 -32.30
N GLY A 301 18.34 -31.44 -32.13
CA GLY A 301 17.10 -32.19 -32.37
C GLY A 301 15.94 -31.77 -31.47
N ILE A 302 16.20 -31.45 -30.19
CA ILE A 302 15.18 -30.94 -29.26
C ILE A 302 14.73 -29.54 -29.69
N GLN A 303 15.68 -28.64 -29.99
CA GLN A 303 15.40 -27.28 -30.41
C GLN A 303 14.61 -27.24 -31.72
N LYS A 304 14.98 -28.07 -32.71
CA LYS A 304 14.30 -28.17 -34.01
C LYS A 304 12.87 -28.71 -33.88
N ARG A 305 12.65 -29.75 -33.07
CA ARG A 305 11.29 -30.25 -32.77
C ARG A 305 10.44 -29.20 -32.04
N ALA A 306 11.05 -28.39 -31.18
CA ALA A 306 10.34 -27.30 -30.53
C ALA A 306 9.96 -26.21 -31.55
N LEU A 307 10.86 -25.85 -32.45
CA LEU A 307 10.60 -24.89 -33.53
C LEU A 307 9.45 -25.35 -34.45
N GLU A 308 9.44 -26.63 -34.85
CA GLU A 308 8.36 -27.21 -35.67
C GLU A 308 7.00 -27.13 -34.97
N LYS A 309 6.97 -27.30 -33.64
CA LYS A 309 5.74 -27.14 -32.85
C LYS A 309 5.25 -25.68 -32.84
N PHE A 310 6.17 -24.71 -32.78
CA PHE A 310 5.81 -23.28 -32.82
C PHE A 310 5.28 -22.87 -34.20
N ALA A 311 5.90 -23.35 -35.29
CA ALA A 311 5.51 -23.03 -36.67
C ALA A 311 4.10 -23.52 -37.08
N VAL A 312 3.61 -24.62 -36.49
CA VAL A 312 2.28 -25.18 -36.79
C VAL A 312 1.16 -24.34 -36.15
N VAL A 313 1.43 -23.64 -35.05
CA VAL A 313 0.41 -22.90 -34.28
C VAL A 313 0.19 -21.48 -34.83
N GLY A 314 1.18 -20.86 -35.50
CA GLY A 314 1.14 -19.47 -35.95
C GLY A 314 0.29 -19.13 -37.20
N LYS A 315 -0.57 -20.05 -37.70
CA LYS A 315 -1.28 -19.87 -38.99
C LYS A 315 -2.73 -19.34 -38.89
N ILE A 316 -3.14 -18.73 -37.78
CA ILE A 316 -4.47 -18.12 -37.65
C ILE A 316 -4.30 -16.61 -37.44
N LYS A 317 -4.57 -15.83 -38.49
CA LYS A 317 -4.55 -14.36 -38.48
C LYS A 317 -5.99 -13.83 -38.38
N PRO A 318 -6.48 -13.45 -37.19
CA PRO A 318 -7.55 -12.46 -37.08
C PRO A 318 -7.00 -11.06 -37.42
N GLU A 319 -7.89 -10.12 -37.76
CA GLU A 319 -7.56 -8.74 -38.16
C GLU A 319 -6.69 -8.04 -37.10
N ILE A 320 -5.42 -7.78 -37.47
CA ILE A 320 -4.34 -7.40 -36.55
C ILE A 320 -4.49 -5.95 -36.03
N ASP A 321 -5.13 -5.07 -36.79
CA ASP A 321 -5.13 -3.64 -36.50
C ASP A 321 -6.16 -3.26 -35.42
N GLU A 322 -7.34 -3.88 -35.43
CA GLU A 322 -8.34 -3.69 -34.36
C GLU A 322 -7.85 -4.25 -33.02
N ILE A 323 -7.20 -5.42 -33.04
CA ILE A 323 -6.62 -6.03 -31.83
C ILE A 323 -5.53 -5.13 -31.24
N LYS A 324 -4.64 -4.56 -32.07
CA LYS A 324 -3.61 -3.63 -31.60
C LYS A 324 -4.19 -2.36 -31.00
N SER A 325 -5.25 -1.80 -31.60
CA SER A 325 -5.92 -0.61 -31.09
C SER A 325 -6.53 -0.86 -29.72
N ILE A 326 -7.27 -1.96 -29.57
CA ILE A 326 -7.92 -2.34 -28.30
C ILE A 326 -6.88 -2.72 -27.24
N MET A 327 -5.78 -3.36 -27.63
CA MET A 327 -4.66 -3.64 -26.72
C MET A 327 -4.04 -2.34 -26.19
N SER A 328 -3.81 -1.35 -27.05
CA SER A 328 -3.29 -0.04 -26.64
C SER A 328 -4.26 0.69 -25.72
N GLU A 329 -5.56 0.63 -25.99
CA GLU A 329 -6.60 1.21 -25.13
C GLU A 329 -6.62 0.52 -23.76
N ARG A 330 -6.59 -0.82 -23.73
CA ARG A 330 -6.52 -1.63 -22.50
C ARG A 330 -5.28 -1.30 -21.67
N ASP A 331 -4.11 -1.20 -22.31
CA ASP A 331 -2.85 -0.91 -21.63
C ASP A 331 -2.85 0.53 -21.06
N GLN A 332 -3.39 1.51 -21.79
CA GLN A 332 -3.57 2.88 -21.28
C GLN A 332 -4.52 2.96 -20.08
N LEU A 333 -5.62 2.21 -20.09
CA LEU A 333 -6.55 2.14 -18.97
C LEU A 333 -5.88 1.49 -17.74
N ARG A 334 -5.07 0.45 -17.95
CA ARG A 334 -4.30 -0.20 -16.89
C ARG A 334 -3.27 0.73 -16.26
N ASP A 335 -2.55 1.50 -17.08
CA ASP A 335 -1.57 2.46 -16.60
C ASP A 335 -2.24 3.61 -15.83
N LYS A 336 -3.36 4.14 -16.33
CA LYS A 336 -4.18 5.12 -15.60
C LYS A 336 -4.67 4.58 -14.26
N GLU A 337 -5.17 3.34 -14.21
CA GLU A 337 -5.61 2.70 -12.97
C GLU A 337 -4.46 2.58 -11.97
N ARG A 338 -3.26 2.20 -12.43
CA ARG A 338 -2.05 2.12 -11.60
C ARG A 338 -1.65 3.49 -11.05
N ASP A 339 -1.62 4.52 -11.89
CA ASP A 339 -1.23 5.86 -11.49
C ASP A 339 -2.23 6.46 -10.48
N LEU A 340 -3.54 6.20 -10.67
CA LEU A 340 -4.58 6.59 -9.71
C LEU A 340 -4.43 5.84 -8.36
N LYS A 341 -4.11 4.54 -8.38
CA LYS A 341 -3.84 3.76 -7.15
C LYS A 341 -2.62 4.29 -6.40
N GLU A 342 -1.52 4.59 -7.09
CA GLU A 342 -0.32 5.15 -6.45
C GLU A 342 -0.63 6.50 -5.78
N GLN A 343 -1.45 7.34 -6.42
CA GLN A 343 -1.88 8.58 -5.83
C GLN A 343 -2.83 8.37 -4.63
N LEU A 344 -3.65 7.32 -4.65
CA LEU A 344 -4.54 6.96 -3.54
C LEU A 344 -3.73 6.48 -2.33
N ASP A 345 -2.71 5.64 -2.55
CA ASP A 345 -1.81 5.16 -1.50
C ASP A 345 -1.08 6.32 -0.80
N LYS A 346 -0.67 7.34 -1.56
CA LYS A 346 -0.07 8.57 -1.00
C LYS A 346 -1.06 9.31 -0.10
N ILE A 347 -2.29 9.51 -0.57
CA ILE A 347 -3.35 10.17 0.22
C ILE A 347 -3.67 9.35 1.48
N GLU A 348 -3.78 8.03 1.39
CA GLU A 348 -4.07 7.17 2.54
C GLU A 348 -2.95 7.23 3.59
N SER A 349 -1.69 7.26 3.15
CA SER A 349 -0.53 7.47 4.03
C SER A 349 -0.59 8.81 4.75
N ASP A 350 -0.88 9.90 4.03
CA ASP A 350 -1.00 11.25 4.61
C ASP A 350 -2.17 11.34 5.61
N LEU A 351 -3.28 10.69 5.30
CA LEU A 351 -4.48 10.62 6.15
C LEU A 351 -4.19 9.81 7.44
N SER A 352 -3.46 8.70 7.33
CA SER A 352 -2.99 7.90 8.48
C SER A 352 -2.04 8.71 9.38
N GLN A 353 -1.09 9.43 8.80
CA GLN A 353 -0.20 10.34 9.53
C GLN A 353 -0.99 11.47 10.21
N GLY A 354 -1.93 12.10 9.50
CA GLY A 354 -2.81 13.14 10.01
C GLY A 354 -3.67 12.66 11.20
N LYS A 355 -4.27 11.48 11.10
CA LYS A 355 -5.04 10.85 12.19
C LYS A 355 -4.17 10.54 13.41
N THR A 356 -2.94 10.09 13.21
CA THR A 356 -1.98 9.82 14.29
C THR A 356 -1.57 11.11 14.99
N ARG A 357 -1.30 12.18 14.22
CA ARG A 357 -1.00 13.52 14.77
C ARG A 357 -2.18 14.07 15.59
N LEU A 358 -3.42 13.92 15.12
CA LEU A 358 -4.61 14.30 15.89
C LEU A 358 -4.73 13.52 17.21
N LYS A 359 -4.49 12.21 17.21
CA LYS A 359 -4.50 11.42 18.45
C LYS A 359 -3.47 11.91 19.46
N MET A 360 -2.26 12.23 18.99
CA MET A 360 -1.19 12.76 19.84
C MET A 360 -1.50 14.18 20.34
N LEU A 361 -2.13 15.01 19.52
CA LEU A 361 -2.54 16.35 19.91
C LEU A 361 -3.68 16.29 20.94
N ASN A 362 -4.67 15.44 20.73
CA ASN A 362 -5.78 15.23 21.65
C ASN A 362 -5.33 14.69 23.01
N SER A 363 -4.32 13.80 23.05
CA SER A 363 -3.75 13.36 24.33
C SER A 363 -3.04 14.49 25.06
N LYS A 364 -2.36 15.39 24.35
CA LYS A 364 -1.71 16.58 24.93
C LYS A 364 -2.70 17.64 25.39
N ILE A 365 -3.79 17.86 24.64
CA ILE A 365 -4.90 18.71 25.08
C ILE A 365 -5.49 18.17 26.38
N ARG A 366 -5.72 16.85 26.47
CA ARG A 366 -6.19 16.22 27.71
C ARG A 366 -5.22 16.45 28.88
N ILE A 367 -3.92 16.21 28.69
CA ILE A 367 -2.91 16.46 29.73
C ILE A 367 -2.90 17.94 30.16
N SER A 368 -3.02 18.87 29.20
CA SER A 368 -3.05 20.31 29.48
C SER A 368 -4.30 20.71 30.27
N LEU A 369 -5.46 20.10 29.98
CA LEU A 369 -6.70 20.26 30.74
C LEU A 369 -6.56 19.71 32.17
N ASP A 370 -5.92 18.55 32.32
CA ASP A 370 -5.68 17.90 33.62
C ASP A 370 -4.68 18.71 34.49
N CYS A 371 -3.65 19.29 33.87
CA CYS A 371 -2.71 20.21 34.53
C CYS A 371 -3.37 21.54 34.92
N LYS A 372 -4.24 22.11 34.07
CA LYS A 372 -5.02 23.32 34.40
C LYS A 372 -5.94 23.06 35.59
N THR A 373 -6.70 21.96 35.58
CA THR A 373 -7.57 21.57 36.72
C THR A 373 -6.80 21.27 38.01
N SER A 374 -5.53 20.87 37.91
CA SER A 374 -4.66 20.65 39.07
C SER A 374 -4.07 21.95 39.64
N LEU A 375 -3.67 22.89 38.77
CA LEU A 375 -3.20 24.24 39.15
C LEU A 375 -4.35 25.14 39.63
N GLU A 376 -5.57 24.96 39.12
CA GLU A 376 -6.81 25.63 39.52
C GLU A 376 -7.17 25.44 41.01
N LYS A 377 -6.70 24.36 41.65
CA LYS A 377 -6.88 24.16 43.10
C LYS A 377 -6.05 25.11 43.97
N LEU A 378 -5.03 25.79 43.41
CA LEU A 378 -4.04 26.53 44.19
C LEU A 378 -4.03 28.05 43.95
N SER A 379 -4.58 28.58 42.85
CA SER A 379 -4.49 30.02 42.57
C SER A 379 -5.73 30.57 41.84
N SER A 380 -6.56 31.31 42.57
CA SER A 380 -7.54 32.30 42.09
C SER A 380 -8.67 31.83 41.15
N SER A 381 -9.71 31.27 41.78
CA SER A 381 -10.93 30.70 41.19
C SER A 381 -11.85 31.64 40.38
N ASP A 382 -11.91 32.95 40.66
CA ASP A 382 -13.06 33.74 40.18
C ASP A 382 -12.88 34.38 38.77
N LEU A 383 -11.64 34.68 38.35
CA LEU A 383 -11.39 35.40 37.08
C LEU A 383 -11.19 34.45 35.89
N MET A 384 -10.46 33.36 36.10
CA MET A 384 -10.19 32.38 35.04
C MET A 384 -11.43 31.53 34.72
N ALA A 385 -12.26 31.22 35.72
CA ALA A 385 -13.49 30.50 35.47
C ALA A 385 -14.46 31.29 34.59
N ASN A 386 -14.52 32.62 34.71
CA ASN A 386 -15.29 33.46 33.79
C ASN A 386 -14.70 33.44 32.37
N SER A 387 -13.38 33.45 32.21
CA SER A 387 -12.76 33.32 30.87
C SER A 387 -12.97 31.94 30.24
N VAL A 388 -12.90 30.86 31.03
CA VAL A 388 -13.18 29.50 30.58
C VAL A 388 -14.65 29.34 30.25
N MET A 389 -15.55 29.94 31.03
CA MET A 389 -16.98 29.99 30.71
C MET A 389 -17.24 30.74 29.40
N ASN A 390 -16.58 31.88 29.17
CA ASN A 390 -16.73 32.62 27.91
C ASN A 390 -16.21 31.81 26.71
N VAL A 391 -15.08 31.11 26.85
CA VAL A 391 -14.54 30.25 25.78
C VAL A 391 -15.44 29.02 25.54
N LEU A 392 -15.98 28.42 26.60
CA LEU A 392 -16.93 27.31 26.48
C LEU A 392 -18.25 27.77 25.87
N GLU A 393 -18.68 29.01 26.13
CA GLU A 393 -19.85 29.63 25.54
C GLU A 393 -19.63 29.90 24.04
N ASP A 394 -18.50 30.51 23.67
CA ASP A 394 -18.11 30.73 22.27
C ASP A 394 -18.00 29.39 21.51
N TYR A 395 -17.41 28.37 22.14
CA TYR A 395 -17.32 27.02 21.59
C TYR A 395 -18.70 26.37 21.44
N SER A 396 -19.56 26.49 22.45
CA SER A 396 -20.94 25.98 22.41
C SER A 396 -21.73 26.61 21.26
N GLN A 397 -21.62 27.93 21.07
CA GLN A 397 -22.30 28.66 19.99
C GLN A 397 -21.76 28.29 18.60
N SER A 398 -20.45 28.15 18.47
CA SER A 398 -19.80 27.70 17.23
C SER A 398 -20.22 26.27 16.87
N LEU A 399 -20.18 25.36 17.85
CA LEU A 399 -20.58 23.97 17.70
C LEU A 399 -22.08 23.84 17.38
N ARG A 400 -22.93 24.61 18.06
CA ARG A 400 -24.37 24.70 17.77
C ARG A 400 -24.61 25.14 16.33
N THR A 401 -23.92 26.17 15.86
CA THR A 401 -24.03 26.64 14.47
C THR A 401 -23.60 25.58 13.46
N LYS A 402 -22.44 24.92 13.69
CA LYS A 402 -21.97 23.82 12.82
C LYS A 402 -22.95 22.65 12.80
N LYS A 403 -23.48 22.24 13.96
CA LYS A 403 -24.43 21.12 14.09
C LYS A 403 -25.79 21.41 13.48
N ILE A 404 -26.28 22.65 13.59
CA ILE A 404 -27.53 23.07 12.93
C ILE A 404 -27.38 23.06 11.42
N SER A 405 -26.28 23.59 10.88
CA SER A 405 -26.03 23.54 9.43
C SER A 405 -25.92 22.11 8.90
N LEU A 406 -25.29 21.22 9.67
CA LEU A 406 -25.26 19.78 9.34
C LEU A 406 -26.66 19.15 9.38
N LEU A 407 -27.49 19.52 10.35
CA LEU A 407 -28.87 19.07 10.45
C LEU A 407 -29.70 19.54 9.26
N GLU A 408 -29.63 20.83 8.90
CA GLU A 408 -30.31 21.40 7.73
C GLU A 408 -30.00 20.61 6.46
N ASN A 409 -28.72 20.34 6.21
CA ASN A 409 -28.26 19.55 5.07
C ASN A 409 -28.78 18.11 5.10
N ASN A 410 -28.77 17.46 6.26
CA ASN A 410 -29.24 16.08 6.40
C ASN A 410 -30.76 15.97 6.25
N VAL A 411 -31.51 16.95 6.76
CA VAL A 411 -32.96 17.02 6.61
C VAL A 411 -33.32 17.29 5.15
N LEU A 412 -32.64 18.21 4.48
CA LEU A 412 -32.84 18.48 3.05
C LEU A 412 -32.61 17.24 2.20
N LYS A 413 -31.49 16.53 2.41
CA LYS A 413 -31.21 15.26 1.72
C LYS A 413 -32.27 14.20 2.01
N GLY A 414 -32.72 14.10 3.26
CA GLY A 414 -33.79 13.17 3.65
C GLY A 414 -35.10 13.50 2.95
N LEU A 415 -35.46 14.77 2.86
CA LEU A 415 -36.66 15.23 2.15
C LEU A 415 -36.57 14.95 0.65
N ASP A 416 -35.42 15.21 0.02
CA ASP A 416 -35.20 14.96 -1.42
C ASP A 416 -35.32 13.46 -1.79
N ILE A 417 -34.87 12.59 -0.89
CA ILE A 417 -35.00 11.13 -1.07
C ILE A 417 -36.43 10.64 -0.83
N LEU A 418 -37.12 11.18 0.19
CA LEU A 418 -38.41 10.65 0.64
C LEU A 418 -39.62 11.29 -0.04
N LEU A 419 -39.49 12.53 -0.52
CA LEU A 419 -40.54 13.20 -1.30
C LEU A 419 -40.39 12.85 -2.77
N HIS A 420 -41.48 12.43 -3.39
CA HIS A 420 -41.49 12.08 -4.82
C HIS A 420 -41.51 13.32 -5.75
N LYS A 421 -41.67 14.53 -5.19
CA LYS A 421 -41.71 15.80 -5.95
C LYS A 421 -40.32 16.43 -6.00
N LYS A 422 -39.65 16.29 -7.15
CA LYS A 422 -38.37 16.97 -7.42
C LYS A 422 -38.51 18.48 -7.30
N ASP A 423 -37.50 19.12 -6.72
CA ASP A 423 -37.39 20.58 -6.54
C ASP A 423 -38.50 21.24 -5.70
N PHE A 424 -39.27 20.43 -4.96
CA PHE A 424 -40.34 20.95 -4.10
C PHE A 424 -39.80 21.71 -2.88
N ILE A 425 -38.73 21.19 -2.26
CA ILE A 425 -38.00 21.84 -1.16
C ILE A 425 -36.54 21.90 -1.56
N THR A 426 -35.99 23.10 -1.72
CA THR A 426 -34.59 23.31 -2.12
C THR A 426 -33.72 23.75 -0.96
N LYS A 427 -34.34 24.24 0.13
CA LYS A 427 -33.62 24.79 1.27
C LYS A 427 -34.41 24.60 2.57
N VAL A 428 -33.70 24.17 3.60
CA VAL A 428 -34.20 24.00 4.97
C VAL A 428 -33.41 24.95 5.86
N VAL A 429 -34.10 25.76 6.65
CA VAL A 429 -33.48 26.67 7.62
C VAL A 429 -34.03 26.35 9.00
N ILE A 430 -33.15 26.16 9.97
CA ILE A 430 -33.50 25.88 11.35
C ILE A 430 -33.03 27.05 12.20
N ASP A 431 -34.00 27.73 12.83
CA ASP A 431 -33.71 28.82 13.73
C ASP A 431 -32.85 28.35 14.91
N LYS A 432 -31.77 29.08 15.19
CA LYS A 432 -30.78 28.63 16.15
C LYS A 432 -31.31 28.55 17.56
N ASP A 433 -32.24 29.41 17.94
CA ASP A 433 -32.69 29.58 19.33
C ASP A 433 -34.01 28.87 19.62
N THR A 434 -34.94 28.92 18.66
CA THR A 434 -36.28 28.32 18.76
C THR A 434 -36.35 26.92 18.17
N PHE A 435 -35.34 26.50 17.39
CA PHE A 435 -35.33 25.26 16.59
C PHE A 435 -36.53 25.14 15.64
N SER A 436 -37.15 26.27 15.30
CA SER A 436 -38.22 26.31 14.31
C SER A 436 -37.66 26.01 12.92
N VAL A 437 -38.23 25.02 12.26
CA VAL A 437 -37.84 24.59 10.92
C VAL A 437 -38.69 25.32 9.90
N LYS A 438 -38.03 25.99 8.95
CA LYS A 438 -38.62 26.64 7.79
C LYS A 438 -38.17 25.95 6.50
N LEU A 439 -39.09 25.79 5.57
CA LEU A 439 -38.88 25.12 4.29
C LEU A 439 -39.04 26.16 3.18
N TYR A 440 -38.17 26.12 2.16
CA TYR A 440 -38.23 27.02 1.03
C TYR A 440 -38.22 26.26 -0.30
N ASN A 441 -38.93 26.79 -1.28
CA ASN A 441 -38.95 26.28 -2.66
C ASN A 441 -37.82 26.91 -3.51
N ALA A 442 -37.72 26.52 -4.78
CA ALA A 442 -36.73 27.05 -5.72
C ALA A 442 -36.80 28.58 -5.96
N ASN A 443 -37.93 29.21 -5.66
CA ASN A 443 -38.14 30.66 -5.77
C ASN A 443 -37.87 31.40 -4.44
N ASP A 444 -37.36 30.71 -3.41
CA ASP A 444 -37.12 31.20 -2.04
C ASP A 444 -38.43 31.61 -1.31
N ASP A 445 -39.59 31.07 -1.72
CA ASP A 445 -40.87 31.22 -0.99
C ASP A 445 -40.97 30.22 0.18
N GLU A 446 -41.45 30.68 1.34
CA GLU A 446 -41.64 29.84 2.53
C GLU A 446 -42.83 28.89 2.38
N ILE A 447 -42.58 27.58 2.49
CA ILE A 447 -43.60 26.53 2.54
C ILE A 447 -43.98 26.30 4.01
N THR A 448 -45.14 26.81 4.39
CA THR A 448 -45.70 26.58 5.72
C THR A 448 -46.20 25.14 5.87
N LYS A 449 -46.23 24.63 7.12
CA LYS A 449 -46.67 23.25 7.41
C LYS A 449 -48.13 22.99 7.04
N ASP A 450 -48.96 24.03 7.02
CA ASP A 450 -50.37 23.94 6.65
C ASP A 450 -50.56 23.75 5.13
N MET A 451 -49.53 24.04 4.33
CA MET A 451 -49.50 23.79 2.89
C MET A 451 -49.12 22.35 2.55
N LEU A 452 -48.61 21.57 3.52
CA LEU A 452 -48.28 20.16 3.33
C LEU A 452 -49.54 19.29 3.51
N SER A 453 -49.72 18.32 2.63
CA SER A 453 -50.71 17.27 2.85
C SER A 453 -50.37 16.44 4.09
N LYS A 454 -51.34 15.69 4.62
CA LYS A 454 -51.11 14.82 5.79
C LYS A 454 -49.99 13.79 5.55
N GLY A 455 -49.83 13.29 4.32
CA GLY A 455 -48.76 12.37 3.95
C GLY A 455 -47.40 13.07 3.87
N GLU A 456 -47.34 14.24 3.23
CA GLU A 456 -46.10 15.04 3.14
C GLU A 456 -45.65 15.53 4.52
N LEU A 457 -46.58 15.86 5.42
CA LEU A 457 -46.26 16.24 6.79
C LEU A 457 -45.63 15.08 7.58
N GLN A 458 -46.08 13.84 7.32
CA GLN A 458 -45.50 12.64 7.91
C GLN A 458 -44.11 12.34 7.32
N ILE A 459 -43.93 12.49 6.01
CA ILE A 459 -42.61 12.36 5.38
C ILE A 459 -41.64 13.42 5.90
N TYR A 460 -42.11 14.66 6.07
CA TYR A 460 -41.33 15.72 6.71
C TYR A 460 -40.90 15.33 8.12
N ALA A 461 -41.81 14.81 8.94
CA ALA A 461 -41.49 14.36 10.29
C ALA A 461 -40.45 13.23 10.27
N THR A 462 -40.61 12.25 9.38
CA THR A 462 -39.65 11.16 9.21
C THR A 462 -38.27 11.65 8.76
N ALA A 463 -38.21 12.54 7.77
CA ALA A 463 -36.96 13.14 7.30
C ALA A 463 -36.26 13.96 8.40
N LEU A 464 -37.03 14.66 9.24
CA LEU A 464 -36.49 15.40 10.38
C LEU A 464 -35.85 14.46 11.42
N VAL A 465 -36.54 13.38 11.79
CA VAL A 465 -36.01 12.39 12.74
C VAL A 465 -34.79 11.67 12.14
N TRP A 466 -34.82 11.36 10.84
CA TRP A 466 -33.68 10.78 10.14
C TRP A 466 -32.46 11.72 10.11
N GLY A 467 -32.69 12.99 9.82
CA GLY A 467 -31.66 14.03 9.81
C GLY A 467 -31.04 14.21 11.19
N LEU A 468 -31.85 14.18 12.25
CA LEU A 468 -31.38 14.21 13.63
C LEU A 468 -30.50 13.00 13.96
N ALA A 469 -30.94 11.79 13.57
CA ALA A 469 -30.18 10.57 13.79
C ALA A 469 -28.80 10.63 13.12
N LYS A 470 -28.75 11.02 11.84
CA LYS A 470 -27.50 11.18 11.07
C LYS A 470 -26.59 12.27 11.66
N THR A 471 -27.16 13.36 12.16
CA THR A 471 -26.39 14.49 12.74
C THR A 471 -25.80 14.15 14.11
N SER A 472 -26.44 13.25 14.85
CA SER A 472 -26.00 12.83 16.19
C SER A 472 -24.67 12.07 16.19
N GLY A 473 -24.37 11.34 15.10
CA GLY A 473 -23.17 10.49 14.99
C GLY A 473 -23.13 9.32 15.98
N ARG A 474 -24.25 9.02 16.67
CA ARG A 474 -24.35 7.91 17.63
C ARG A 474 -25.05 6.71 16.96
N PRO A 475 -24.57 5.47 17.16
CA PRO A 475 -25.22 4.26 16.63
C PRO A 475 -26.45 3.91 17.48
N LEU A 476 -27.50 4.74 17.40
CA LEU A 476 -28.73 4.55 18.17
C LEU A 476 -29.68 3.61 17.43
N PRO A 477 -30.29 2.61 18.10
CA PRO A 477 -31.29 1.77 17.46
C PRO A 477 -32.53 2.58 17.11
N PHE A 478 -33.14 2.29 15.97
CA PHE A 478 -34.41 2.86 15.55
C PHE A 478 -35.55 1.89 15.79
N MET A 479 -36.61 2.37 16.43
CA MET A 479 -37.85 1.63 16.60
C MET A 479 -38.96 2.39 15.88
N ILE A 480 -39.59 1.74 14.91
CA ILE A 480 -40.64 2.32 14.08
C ILE A 480 -41.90 1.52 14.32
N ASP A 481 -42.93 2.17 14.86
CA ASP A 481 -44.26 1.60 15.07
C ASP A 481 -45.21 2.16 14.02
N THR A 482 -46.01 1.31 13.39
CA THR A 482 -46.94 1.66 12.31
C THR A 482 -46.28 2.43 11.14
N PRO A 483 -45.26 1.85 10.49
CA PRO A 483 -44.33 2.55 9.60
C PRO A 483 -44.97 3.26 8.39
N LEU A 484 -46.13 2.79 7.92
CA LEU A 484 -46.68 3.16 6.60
C LEU A 484 -48.11 3.71 6.65
N ALA A 485 -48.68 3.87 7.85
CA ALA A 485 -50.04 4.41 8.01
C ALA A 485 -50.18 5.80 7.37
N ARG A 486 -51.31 6.06 6.70
CA ARG A 486 -51.70 7.37 6.13
C ARG A 486 -50.82 7.92 4.98
N LEU A 487 -49.92 7.11 4.44
CA LEU A 487 -49.11 7.43 3.26
C LEU A 487 -49.71 6.82 1.98
N ASP A 488 -49.47 7.47 0.84
CA ASP A 488 -49.79 6.92 -0.49
C ASP A 488 -48.74 5.86 -0.92
N VAL A 489 -48.97 5.23 -2.06
CA VAL A 489 -48.13 4.12 -2.55
C VAL A 489 -46.68 4.58 -2.82
N ASP A 490 -46.50 5.78 -3.37
CA ASP A 490 -45.18 6.28 -3.76
C ASP A 490 -44.34 6.63 -2.53
N HIS A 491 -44.90 7.33 -1.54
CA HIS A 491 -44.22 7.63 -0.29
C HIS A 491 -43.90 6.35 0.51
N ARG A 492 -44.78 5.33 0.48
CA ARG A 492 -44.51 4.04 1.11
C ARG A 492 -43.32 3.33 0.46
N LEU A 493 -43.24 3.33 -0.87
CA LEU A 493 -42.10 2.75 -1.59
C LEU A 493 -40.79 3.44 -1.20
N SER A 494 -40.76 4.77 -1.14
CA SER A 494 -39.56 5.50 -0.73
C SER A 494 -39.08 5.15 0.68
N LEU A 495 -40.01 4.96 1.63
CA LEU A 495 -39.65 4.52 2.98
C LEU A 495 -39.10 3.09 3.01
N VAL A 496 -39.73 2.19 2.27
CA VAL A 496 -39.36 0.76 2.20
C VAL A 496 -37.99 0.56 1.53
N GLU A 497 -37.71 1.29 0.46
CA GLU A 497 -36.47 1.13 -0.31
C GLU A 497 -35.28 1.92 0.25
N TYR A 498 -35.52 3.15 0.72
CA TYR A 498 -34.43 4.08 1.05
C TYR A 498 -34.33 4.41 2.53
N PHE A 499 -35.45 4.47 3.27
CA PHE A 499 -35.41 4.86 4.68
C PHE A 499 -35.11 3.69 5.61
N PHE A 500 -35.93 2.63 5.59
CA PHE A 500 -35.80 1.52 6.55
C PHE A 500 -34.43 0.82 6.51
N PRO A 501 -33.82 0.56 5.33
CA PRO A 501 -32.51 -0.08 5.26
C PRO A 501 -31.35 0.82 5.73
N GLU A 502 -31.48 2.14 5.55
CA GLU A 502 -30.37 3.10 5.71
C GLU A 502 -30.54 4.05 6.92
N THR A 503 -31.55 3.79 7.76
CA THR A 503 -31.88 4.63 8.91
C THR A 503 -30.88 4.54 10.05
N SER A 504 -30.43 3.32 10.38
CA SER A 504 -29.50 3.05 11.46
C SER A 504 -28.82 1.69 11.25
N GLN A 505 -27.78 1.41 12.03
CA GLN A 505 -27.18 0.08 12.12
C GLN A 505 -28.17 -0.98 12.63
N GLN A 506 -29.14 -0.57 13.46
CA GLN A 506 -30.20 -1.45 13.95
C GLN A 506 -31.55 -0.75 13.83
N THR A 507 -32.43 -1.32 13.00
CA THR A 507 -33.81 -0.87 12.82
C THR A 507 -34.77 -1.99 13.19
N ILE A 508 -35.71 -1.72 14.08
CA ILE A 508 -36.80 -2.61 14.48
C ILE A 508 -38.10 -1.99 13.98
N ILE A 509 -38.82 -2.75 13.16
CA ILE A 509 -40.08 -2.32 12.56
C ILE A 509 -41.22 -3.14 13.16
N LEU A 510 -42.17 -2.46 13.78
CA LEU A 510 -43.42 -3.02 14.27
C LEU A 510 -44.50 -2.63 13.26
N SER A 511 -45.05 -3.61 12.57
CA SER A 511 -45.97 -3.40 11.45
C SER A 511 -47.06 -4.46 11.44
N THR A 512 -48.19 -4.12 10.83
CA THR A 512 -49.24 -5.07 10.47
C THR A 512 -49.06 -5.56 9.03
N ASP A 513 -49.71 -6.69 8.72
CA ASP A 513 -49.82 -7.25 7.37
C ASP A 513 -50.42 -6.29 6.33
N SER A 514 -51.24 -5.33 6.79
CA SER A 514 -51.82 -4.26 5.98
C SER A 514 -50.87 -3.08 5.69
N GLU A 515 -49.77 -2.96 6.44
CA GLU A 515 -48.78 -1.91 6.24
C GLU A 515 -47.63 -2.41 5.37
N ILE A 516 -47.00 -3.52 5.77
CA ILE A 516 -45.97 -4.20 4.97
C ILE A 516 -46.61 -5.44 4.36
N ASP A 517 -47.21 -5.25 3.19
CA ASP A 517 -47.74 -6.33 2.38
C ASP A 517 -46.63 -7.17 1.71
N SER A 518 -47.01 -8.21 0.97
CA SER A 518 -46.04 -9.08 0.30
C SER A 518 -45.13 -8.33 -0.69
N ARG A 519 -45.63 -7.26 -1.31
CA ARG A 519 -44.86 -6.44 -2.28
C ARG A 519 -43.76 -5.67 -1.57
N TYR A 520 -44.06 -5.01 -0.45
CA TYR A 520 -43.05 -4.28 0.34
C TYR A 520 -42.10 -5.24 1.07
N TYR A 521 -42.62 -6.37 1.55
CA TYR A 521 -41.83 -7.38 2.22
C TYR A 521 -40.72 -7.95 1.32
N GLU A 522 -41.04 -8.31 0.07
CA GLU A 522 -40.04 -8.82 -0.89
C GLU A 522 -38.92 -7.80 -1.18
N LYS A 523 -39.21 -6.50 -1.15
CA LYS A 523 -38.20 -5.44 -1.29
C LYS A 523 -37.29 -5.31 -0.05
N LEU A 524 -37.83 -5.54 1.14
CA LEU A 524 -37.07 -5.47 2.40
C LEU A 524 -36.29 -6.74 2.70
N LYS A 525 -36.76 -7.90 2.22
CA LYS A 525 -36.21 -9.24 2.48
C LYS A 525 -34.68 -9.33 2.35
N PRO A 526 -34.00 -8.74 1.34
CA PRO A 526 -32.54 -8.79 1.25
C PRO A 526 -31.80 -8.06 2.38
N LYS A 527 -32.50 -7.18 3.12
CA LYS A 527 -31.97 -6.33 4.19
C LYS A 527 -32.48 -6.74 5.58
N ILE A 528 -33.35 -7.76 5.68
CA ILE A 528 -33.90 -8.25 6.94
C ILE A 528 -32.95 -9.30 7.53
N SER A 529 -32.49 -9.07 8.77
CA SER A 529 -31.71 -10.07 9.52
C SER A 529 -32.61 -11.13 10.18
N LYS A 530 -33.73 -10.71 10.78
CA LYS A 530 -34.68 -11.57 11.49
C LYS A 530 -36.09 -11.02 11.36
N SER A 531 -37.07 -11.89 11.15
CA SER A 531 -38.49 -11.59 11.17
C SER A 531 -39.21 -12.44 12.21
N TYR A 532 -40.21 -11.85 12.87
CA TYR A 532 -41.05 -12.50 13.86
C TYR A 532 -42.48 -12.04 13.69
N THR A 533 -43.42 -12.96 13.91
CA THR A 533 -44.87 -12.69 13.90
C THR A 533 -45.43 -12.93 15.29
N ILE A 534 -46.19 -11.97 15.81
CA ILE A 534 -46.82 -12.05 17.12
C ILE A 534 -48.32 -12.30 16.91
N ASN A 535 -48.77 -13.52 17.21
CA ASN A 535 -50.15 -13.96 16.99
C ASN A 535 -50.88 -14.16 18.32
N PHE A 536 -52.01 -13.48 18.49
CA PHE A 536 -52.87 -13.65 19.67
C PHE A 536 -53.85 -14.82 19.45
N ASP A 537 -53.72 -15.87 20.25
CA ASP A 537 -54.65 -17.00 20.26
C ASP A 537 -55.84 -16.66 21.18
N SER A 538 -56.91 -16.15 20.58
CA SER A 538 -58.14 -15.76 21.28
C SER A 538 -58.83 -16.92 22.00
N SER A 539 -58.61 -18.16 21.54
CA SER A 539 -59.19 -19.36 22.15
C SER A 539 -58.49 -19.76 23.45
N LYS A 540 -57.19 -19.46 23.58
CA LYS A 540 -56.37 -19.78 24.76
C LYS A 540 -56.01 -18.56 25.61
N GLY A 541 -56.38 -17.36 25.17
CA GLY A 541 -56.06 -16.09 25.83
C GLY A 541 -54.54 -15.84 25.93
N LYS A 542 -53.75 -16.34 24.98
CA LYS A 542 -52.27 -16.30 25.02
C LYS A 542 -51.69 -15.78 23.71
N THR A 543 -50.62 -15.02 23.82
CA THR A 543 -49.84 -14.56 22.65
C THR A 543 -48.74 -15.57 22.33
N ARG A 544 -48.61 -15.95 21.05
CA ARG A 544 -47.55 -16.81 20.54
C ARG A 544 -46.63 -16.00 19.62
N ILE A 545 -45.33 -16.22 19.74
CA ILE A 545 -44.33 -15.64 18.84
C ILE A 545 -43.88 -16.74 17.89
N GLN A 546 -43.97 -16.47 16.58
CA GLN A 546 -43.51 -17.35 15.53
C GLN A 546 -42.34 -16.69 14.78
N LYS A 547 -41.36 -17.48 14.37
CA LYS A 547 -40.28 -17.00 13.51
C LYS A 547 -40.80 -16.87 12.07
N GLY A 548 -40.35 -15.84 11.35
CA GLY A 548 -40.88 -15.51 10.04
C GLY A 548 -41.87 -14.35 10.10
N TYR A 549 -42.02 -13.63 8.99
CA TYR A 549 -43.08 -12.64 8.80
C TYR A 549 -44.36 -13.30 8.30
N PHE A 550 -45.49 -12.59 8.20
CA PHE A 550 -46.81 -13.14 7.84
C PHE A 550 -46.85 -14.01 6.56
N PHE A 551 -45.83 -13.91 5.69
CA PHE A 551 -45.72 -14.60 4.40
C PHE A 551 -44.58 -15.64 4.35
N ASP A 552 -43.79 -15.80 5.42
CA ASP A 552 -42.74 -16.81 5.51
C ASP A 552 -43.33 -18.14 6.00
N ASN A 553 -43.47 -19.11 5.11
CA ASN A 553 -43.91 -20.46 5.46
C ASN A 553 -42.76 -21.27 6.07
N GLU A 554 -42.36 -20.98 7.32
CA GLU A 554 -41.53 -21.89 8.13
C GLU A 554 -42.06 -21.94 9.57
N GLU A 555 -42.88 -22.94 9.87
CA GLU A 555 -43.27 -23.25 11.24
C GLU A 555 -42.04 -23.72 12.04
N MET A 556 -41.69 -22.98 13.10
CA MET A 556 -40.76 -23.45 14.12
C MET A 556 -41.46 -23.36 15.48
N THR A 557 -41.82 -24.51 16.03
CA THR A 557 -42.34 -24.66 17.39
C THR A 557 -41.24 -24.35 18.39
N VAL A 558 -41.38 -23.24 19.12
CA VAL A 558 -40.62 -22.99 20.34
C VAL A 558 -41.59 -23.14 21.50
N GLU A 559 -41.42 -24.21 22.28
CA GLU A 559 -42.10 -24.36 23.58
C GLU A 559 -41.49 -23.36 24.56
N VAL A 560 -42.35 -22.59 25.23
CA VAL A 560 -41.99 -21.67 26.32
C VAL A 560 -42.15 -22.37 27.65
#